data_AF-A0A2E3U8G8-F1
#
_entry.id   AF-A0A2E3U8G8-F1
#
_cell.length_a   1.000
_cell.length_b   1.000
_cell.length_c   1.000
_cell.angle_alpha   90.00
_cell.angle_beta   90.00
_cell.angle_gamma   90.00
#
_symmetry.space_group_name_H-M   'P 1'
#
loop_
_entity.id
_entity.type
_entity.pdbx_description
1 polymer ?
#
loop_
_entity_poly.entity_id
_entity_poly.type
_entity_poly.pdbx_seq_one_letter_code
_entity_poly.pdbx_strand_id
1 'polypeptide(L)'
;MSKHLVFLIHGMGAYKKDWSTDAQATLKKAYDAYPTLAKVKFNEAYSFQEITYDDKFERIRDAWDSESNGIKERLIAMGVSSGLIQTLTRLAQSGTGGGFFRTHVLDVIFYRFFPTVRDPVRMHVAKSIADSLNKHRSTSTGPIKWSIIGHSLGTAVTHDTLHLMFAKSATADIPPLSVRDFSLHTYLACANVSRVLSKGNEIPVYTSRVRPAMTPSRDAVMRYFLNAWNMFDPFTRPSRFEPAHDWLDSATQAARHARFQDIKTTEIRQTNVHALEHYLENPAVHIPFFRATCDNLSIISKGEETKAQQAYRKAVIAAHLDGEAEELRQLIERHGGELEDLLSMGYSFHNMLETLS
;
A
#
# COMPACT_ATOMS: atom_id res chain seq x y z
N MET A 1 21.85 -13.12 13.51
CA MET A 1 21.53 -12.01 12.57
C MET A 1 20.48 -11.14 13.24
N SER A 2 20.52 -9.82 13.06
CA SER A 2 19.42 -8.95 13.51
C SER A 2 18.15 -9.25 12.70
N LYS A 3 16.99 -9.26 13.36
CA LYS A 3 15.70 -9.43 12.67
C LYS A 3 15.49 -8.29 11.67
N HIS A 4 14.88 -8.60 10.54
CA HIS A 4 14.42 -7.59 9.59
C HIS A 4 13.11 -6.97 10.11
N LEU A 5 13.12 -5.67 10.39
CA LEU A 5 11.93 -4.95 10.86
C LEU A 5 11.01 -4.60 9.67
N VAL A 6 9.75 -5.00 9.70
CA VAL A 6 8.78 -4.69 8.64
C VAL A 6 7.63 -3.89 9.21
N PHE A 7 7.44 -2.67 8.71
CA PHE A 7 6.26 -1.89 9.02
C PHE A 7 5.09 -2.30 8.13
N LEU A 8 3.91 -2.45 8.73
CA LEU A 8 2.65 -2.71 8.02
C LEU A 8 1.78 -1.46 8.13
N ILE A 9 1.39 -0.90 7.00
CA ILE A 9 0.57 0.32 6.91
C ILE A 9 -0.70 -0.04 6.11
N HIS A 10 -1.84 -0.01 6.79
CA HIS A 10 -3.13 -0.45 6.25
C HIS A 10 -3.74 0.52 5.24
N GLY A 11 -4.81 0.09 4.57
CA GLY A 11 -5.61 0.91 3.66
C GLY A 11 -6.59 1.85 4.35
N MET A 12 -7.67 2.20 3.64
CA MET A 12 -8.83 2.91 4.20
C MET A 12 -9.69 1.96 5.04
N GLY A 13 -10.40 2.48 6.05
CA GLY A 13 -11.29 1.67 6.89
C GLY A 13 -11.25 2.06 8.37
N ALA A 14 -11.57 1.08 9.21
CA ALA A 14 -11.48 1.21 10.66
C ALA A 14 -10.67 0.03 11.20
N TYR A 15 -9.35 0.19 11.25
CA TYR A 15 -8.46 -0.84 11.76
C TYR A 15 -8.22 -0.68 13.25
N LYS A 16 -8.18 -1.82 13.93
CA LYS A 16 -7.82 -1.89 15.35
C LYS A 16 -6.43 -2.49 15.49
N LYS A 17 -5.93 -2.47 16.72
CA LYS A 17 -4.76 -3.27 17.08
C LYS A 17 -4.94 -4.72 16.59
N ASP A 18 -3.85 -5.30 16.13
CA ASP A 18 -3.71 -6.66 15.62
C ASP A 18 -4.37 -6.89 14.24
N TRP A 19 -4.74 -5.82 13.52
CA TRP A 19 -5.32 -5.91 12.17
C TRP A 19 -4.44 -6.68 11.18
N SER A 20 -3.13 -6.64 11.41
CA SER A 20 -2.15 -7.18 10.50
C SER A 20 -1.87 -8.68 10.70
N THR A 21 -2.57 -9.32 11.64
CA THR A 21 -2.34 -10.72 12.03
C THR A 21 -2.47 -11.68 10.84
N ASP A 22 -3.52 -11.52 10.03
CA ASP A 22 -3.80 -12.41 8.89
C ASP A 22 -2.78 -12.22 7.76
N ALA A 23 -2.39 -10.98 7.46
CA ALA A 23 -1.29 -10.67 6.54
C ALA A 23 0.04 -11.30 7.00
N GLN A 24 0.37 -11.19 8.29
CA GLN A 24 1.57 -11.81 8.86
C GLN A 24 1.51 -13.34 8.80
N ALA A 25 0.37 -13.94 9.12
CA ALA A 25 0.16 -15.39 9.03
C ALA A 25 0.27 -15.88 7.59
N THR A 26 -0.26 -15.13 6.63
CA THR A 26 -0.17 -15.40 5.20
C THR A 26 1.30 -15.40 4.73
N LEU A 27 2.06 -14.35 5.07
CA LEU A 27 3.49 -14.30 4.77
C LEU A 27 4.28 -15.41 5.46
N LYS A 28 3.97 -15.73 6.72
CA LYS A 28 4.61 -16.84 7.43
C LYS A 28 4.37 -18.17 6.71
N LYS A 29 3.11 -18.46 6.35
CA LYS A 29 2.75 -19.67 5.60
C LYS A 29 3.49 -19.74 4.27
N ALA A 30 3.57 -18.62 3.54
CA ALA A 30 4.33 -18.54 2.31
C ALA A 30 5.84 -18.78 2.54
N TYR A 31 6.42 -18.16 3.57
CA TYR A 31 7.84 -18.31 3.93
C TYR A 31 8.20 -19.76 4.26
N ASP A 32 7.40 -20.42 5.10
CA ASP A 32 7.63 -21.80 5.55
C ASP A 32 7.51 -22.82 4.40
N ALA A 33 6.89 -22.46 3.28
CA ALA A 33 6.77 -23.30 2.08
C ALA A 33 8.09 -23.43 1.29
N TYR A 34 9.12 -22.62 1.60
CA TYR A 34 10.41 -22.63 0.91
C TYR A 34 11.52 -23.21 1.79
N PRO A 35 12.01 -24.43 1.51
CA PRO A 35 13.02 -25.10 2.33
C PRO A 35 14.27 -24.27 2.63
N THR A 36 14.74 -23.49 1.65
CA THR A 36 15.95 -22.67 1.82
C THR A 36 15.73 -21.50 2.80
N LEU A 37 14.55 -20.87 2.76
CA LEU A 37 14.17 -19.81 3.71
C LEU A 37 13.92 -20.39 5.09
N ALA A 38 13.16 -21.48 5.18
CA ALA A 38 12.74 -22.14 6.41
C ALA A 38 13.89 -22.69 7.28
N LYS A 39 15.15 -22.61 6.82
CA LYS A 39 16.35 -22.84 7.62
C LYS A 39 16.45 -21.87 8.82
N VAL A 40 15.88 -20.68 8.70
CA VAL A 40 15.71 -19.72 9.80
C VAL A 40 14.21 -19.63 10.07
N LYS A 41 13.77 -19.64 11.34
CA LYS A 41 12.34 -19.50 11.62
C LYS A 41 11.86 -18.11 11.21
N PHE A 42 10.65 -18.01 10.67
CA PHE A 42 10.07 -16.73 10.25
C PHE A 42 10.16 -15.63 11.32
N ASN A 43 9.81 -15.96 12.58
CA ASN A 43 9.87 -15.03 13.71
C ASN A 43 11.29 -14.70 14.21
N GLU A 44 12.30 -15.44 13.74
CA GLU A 44 13.72 -15.13 13.93
C GLU A 44 14.28 -14.30 12.77
N ALA A 45 13.68 -14.39 11.59
CA ALA A 45 14.05 -13.61 10.40
C ALA A 45 13.37 -12.22 10.37
N TYR A 46 12.11 -12.13 10.77
CA TYR A 46 11.30 -10.90 10.70
C TYR A 46 10.74 -10.49 12.05
N SER A 47 10.54 -9.18 12.20
CA SER A 47 9.74 -8.56 13.26
C SER A 47 8.78 -7.58 12.59
N PHE A 48 7.50 -7.63 12.93
CA PHE A 48 6.51 -6.74 12.35
C PHE A 48 6.14 -5.63 13.33
N GLN A 49 5.91 -4.43 12.78
CA GLN A 49 5.33 -3.29 13.50
C GLN A 49 4.17 -2.77 12.68
N GLU A 50 2.95 -3.01 13.14
CA GLU A 50 1.77 -2.38 12.57
C GLU A 50 1.69 -0.90 12.95
N ILE A 51 1.20 -0.08 12.03
CA ILE A 51 0.90 1.33 12.27
C ILE A 51 -0.56 1.53 11.87
N THR A 52 -1.37 1.98 12.83
CA THR A 52 -2.76 2.38 12.64
C THR A 52 -2.89 3.88 12.68
N TYR A 53 -3.74 4.47 11.82
CA TYR A 53 -3.96 5.92 11.81
C TYR A 53 -5.44 6.31 11.68
N ASP A 54 -6.36 5.35 11.80
CA ASP A 54 -7.79 5.52 11.63
C ASP A 54 -8.38 6.57 12.59
N ASP A 55 -7.81 6.69 13.79
CA ASP A 55 -8.23 7.65 14.81
C ASP A 55 -8.12 9.12 14.35
N LYS A 56 -7.27 9.39 13.35
CA LYS A 56 -7.16 10.72 12.71
C LYS A 56 -8.32 11.00 11.77
N PHE A 57 -8.87 9.96 11.16
CA PHE A 57 -10.06 10.05 10.31
C PHE A 57 -11.33 10.11 11.16
N GLU A 58 -11.44 9.31 12.22
CA GLU A 58 -12.63 9.26 13.10
C GLU A 58 -13.06 10.62 13.62
N ARG A 59 -12.14 11.42 14.18
CA ARG A 59 -12.46 12.76 14.70
C ARG A 59 -13.07 13.68 13.67
N ILE A 60 -12.66 13.54 12.42
CA ILE A 60 -13.11 14.39 11.32
C ILE A 60 -14.41 13.84 10.77
N ARG A 61 -14.58 12.51 10.69
CA ARG A 61 -15.87 11.89 10.37
C ARG A 61 -16.96 12.32 11.35
N ASP A 62 -16.68 12.30 12.66
CA ASP A 62 -17.63 12.71 13.70
C ASP A 62 -17.99 14.19 13.62
N ALA A 63 -17.01 15.08 13.36
CA ALA A 63 -17.27 16.50 13.15
C ALA A 63 -18.03 16.79 11.84
N TRP A 64 -17.89 15.92 10.83
CA TRP A 64 -18.52 16.05 9.53
C TRP A 64 -19.97 15.57 9.50
N ASP A 65 -20.31 14.55 10.30
CA ASP A 65 -21.68 14.04 10.42
C ASP A 65 -22.65 15.13 10.93
N SER A 66 -22.15 16.14 11.65
CA SER A 66 -22.93 17.30 12.10
C SER A 66 -23.13 18.41 11.06
N GLU A 67 -22.45 18.39 9.90
CA GLU A 67 -22.41 19.54 8.95
C GLU A 67 -22.52 19.14 7.45
N SER A 68 -23.43 18.23 7.09
CA SER A 68 -23.48 17.64 5.74
C SER A 68 -23.60 18.64 4.56
N ASN A 69 -24.32 19.75 4.73
CA ASN A 69 -24.43 20.80 3.69
C ASN A 69 -23.13 21.62 3.52
N GLY A 70 -22.37 21.84 4.59
CA GLY A 70 -21.11 22.58 4.55
C GLY A 70 -19.99 21.84 3.82
N ILE A 71 -20.08 20.51 3.71
CA ILE A 71 -19.09 19.68 3.03
C ILE A 71 -19.00 20.02 1.54
N LYS A 72 -20.15 20.11 0.87
CA LYS A 72 -20.20 20.41 -0.56
C LYS A 72 -19.57 21.77 -0.85
N GLU A 73 -19.88 22.76 -0.03
CA GLU A 73 -19.34 24.12 -0.15
C GLU A 73 -17.82 24.14 0.10
N ARG A 74 -17.34 23.43 1.12
CA ARG A 74 -15.90 23.30 1.41
C ARG A 74 -15.16 22.60 0.27
N LEU A 75 -15.70 21.50 -0.27
CA LEU A 75 -15.10 20.80 -1.40
C LEU A 75 -15.03 21.70 -2.65
N ILE A 76 -16.09 22.45 -2.95
CA ILE A 76 -16.08 23.45 -4.03
C ILE A 76 -14.99 24.50 -3.79
N ALA A 77 -14.90 25.05 -2.58
CA ALA A 77 -13.91 26.05 -2.22
C ALA A 77 -12.46 25.52 -2.36
N MET A 78 -12.27 24.22 -2.21
CA MET A 78 -10.98 23.54 -2.37
C MET A 78 -10.69 23.12 -3.82
N GLY A 79 -11.52 23.52 -4.78
CA GLY A 79 -11.32 23.27 -6.20
C GLY A 79 -11.67 21.84 -6.64
N VAL A 80 -12.49 21.12 -5.86
CA VAL A 80 -12.98 19.80 -6.24
C VAL A 80 -13.91 19.91 -7.45
N SER A 81 -13.76 19.02 -8.43
CA SER A 81 -14.57 19.00 -9.65
C SER A 81 -16.05 18.80 -9.34
N SER A 82 -16.91 19.40 -10.17
CA SER A 82 -18.36 19.19 -10.09
C SER A 82 -18.76 17.72 -10.28
N GLY A 83 -18.03 16.98 -11.13
CA GLY A 83 -18.19 15.53 -11.32
C GLY A 83 -18.02 14.77 -10.01
N LEU A 84 -16.90 14.98 -9.31
CA LEU A 84 -16.61 14.36 -8.03
C LEU A 84 -17.64 14.72 -6.95
N ILE A 85 -18.10 15.97 -6.90
CA ILE A 85 -19.17 16.37 -5.98
C ILE A 85 -20.47 15.60 -6.28
N GLN A 86 -20.83 15.42 -7.55
CA GLN A 86 -22.00 14.63 -7.94
C GLN A 86 -21.82 13.15 -7.57
N THR A 87 -20.63 12.58 -7.80
CA THR A 87 -20.30 11.21 -7.38
C THR A 87 -20.47 11.05 -5.88
N LEU A 88 -19.91 11.96 -5.07
CA LEU A 88 -20.03 11.92 -3.61
C LEU A 88 -21.48 12.06 -3.15
N THR A 89 -22.25 12.95 -3.77
CA THR A 89 -23.68 13.12 -3.47
C THR A 89 -24.46 11.83 -3.72
N ARG A 90 -24.22 11.18 -4.87
CA ARG A 90 -24.85 9.91 -5.21
C ARG A 90 -24.47 8.79 -4.24
N LEU A 91 -23.19 8.71 -3.86
CA LEU A 91 -22.71 7.71 -2.90
C LEU A 91 -23.29 7.92 -1.49
N ALA A 92 -23.48 9.17 -1.06
CA ALA A 92 -24.12 9.48 0.21
C ALA A 92 -25.62 9.14 0.23
N GLN A 93 -26.30 9.19 -0.92
CA GLN A 93 -27.74 8.97 -1.04
C GLN A 93 -28.15 7.49 -1.20
N SER A 94 -27.22 6.57 -1.45
CA SER A 94 -27.55 5.22 -1.91
C SER A 94 -28.05 4.24 -0.84
N GLY A 95 -28.31 4.69 0.40
CA GLY A 95 -29.10 3.98 1.41
C GLY A 95 -28.46 2.75 2.08
N THR A 96 -27.67 1.96 1.37
CA THR A 96 -26.88 0.83 1.89
C THR A 96 -25.44 1.22 2.25
N GLY A 97 -24.96 2.34 1.71
CA GLY A 97 -23.57 2.77 1.77
C GLY A 97 -23.15 3.58 3.00
N GLY A 98 -23.99 3.73 4.04
CA GLY A 98 -23.65 4.59 5.19
C GLY A 98 -22.31 4.23 5.84
N GLY A 99 -22.07 2.94 6.06
CA GLY A 99 -20.80 2.43 6.62
C GLY A 99 -19.62 2.60 5.67
N PHE A 100 -19.75 2.12 4.43
CA PHE A 100 -18.68 2.18 3.41
C PHE A 100 -18.33 3.61 2.98
N PHE A 101 -19.34 4.43 2.68
CA PHE A 101 -19.14 5.84 2.36
C PHE A 101 -18.40 6.54 3.51
N ARG A 102 -18.87 6.35 4.75
CA ARG A 102 -18.26 6.97 5.93
C ARG A 102 -16.84 6.48 6.19
N THR A 103 -16.57 5.18 6.10
CA THR A 103 -15.30 4.60 6.55
C THR A 103 -14.25 4.39 5.47
N HIS A 104 -14.62 4.40 4.18
CA HIS A 104 -13.71 4.11 3.07
C HIS A 104 -13.63 5.30 2.09
N VAL A 105 -14.77 5.79 1.60
CA VAL A 105 -14.81 6.89 0.63
C VAL A 105 -14.32 8.20 1.26
N LEU A 106 -14.82 8.54 2.45
CA LEU A 106 -14.41 9.78 3.13
C LEU A 106 -12.93 9.78 3.46
N ASP A 107 -12.33 8.64 3.84
CA ASP A 107 -10.89 8.58 4.16
C ASP A 107 -10.03 8.98 2.96
N VAL A 108 -10.40 8.50 1.77
CA VAL A 108 -9.71 8.85 0.52
C VAL A 108 -9.86 10.34 0.21
N ILE A 109 -11.06 10.90 0.36
CA ILE A 109 -11.33 12.33 0.15
C ILE A 109 -10.57 13.18 1.17
N PHE A 110 -10.64 12.81 2.44
CA PHE A 110 -10.03 13.52 3.56
C PHE A 110 -8.52 13.56 3.39
N TYR A 111 -7.91 12.41 3.11
CA TYR A 111 -6.49 12.36 2.88
C TYR A 111 -6.09 13.21 1.66
N ARG A 112 -6.81 13.11 0.54
CA ARG A 112 -6.44 13.83 -0.68
C ARG A 112 -6.60 15.35 -0.54
N PHE A 113 -7.71 15.82 0.00
CA PHE A 113 -8.05 17.23 -0.08
C PHE A 113 -7.75 18.00 1.20
N PHE A 114 -7.79 17.39 2.38
CA PHE A 114 -7.77 18.11 3.66
C PHE A 114 -6.43 17.96 4.38
N PRO A 115 -5.55 18.98 4.36
CA PRO A 115 -4.28 18.96 5.11
C PRO A 115 -4.49 18.71 6.60
N THR A 116 -5.61 19.18 7.16
CA THR A 116 -6.00 18.96 8.55
C THR A 116 -6.19 17.49 8.93
N VAL A 117 -6.40 16.60 7.95
CA VAL A 117 -6.40 15.13 8.13
C VAL A 117 -5.04 14.58 7.74
N ARG A 118 -4.57 14.95 6.55
CA ARG A 118 -3.40 14.39 5.89
C ARG A 118 -2.12 14.59 6.71
N ASP A 119 -1.90 15.79 7.24
CA ASP A 119 -0.68 16.11 7.97
C ASP A 119 -0.61 15.38 9.32
N PRO A 120 -1.68 15.34 10.15
CA PRO A 120 -1.71 14.48 11.33
C PRO A 120 -1.45 13.00 11.05
N VAL A 121 -1.98 12.46 9.96
CA VAL A 121 -1.70 11.07 9.53
C VAL A 121 -0.21 10.89 9.25
N ARG A 122 0.37 11.75 8.40
CA ARG A 122 1.81 11.69 8.05
C ARG A 122 2.72 11.85 9.28
N MET A 123 2.41 12.81 10.14
CA MET A 123 3.16 13.04 11.39
C MET A 123 3.10 11.82 12.31
N HIS A 124 1.91 11.23 12.47
CA HIS A 124 1.73 10.03 13.29
C HIS A 124 2.56 8.86 12.73
N VAL A 125 2.42 8.55 11.44
CA VAL A 125 3.15 7.44 10.80
C VAL A 125 4.66 7.69 10.86
N ALA A 126 5.11 8.92 10.60
CA ALA A 126 6.53 9.26 10.71
C ALA A 126 7.08 9.03 12.11
N LYS A 127 6.37 9.51 13.14
CA LYS A 127 6.76 9.31 14.53
C LYS A 127 6.82 7.83 14.90
N SER A 128 5.80 7.05 14.52
CA SER A 128 5.74 5.60 14.77
C SER A 128 6.92 4.85 14.13
N ILE A 129 7.30 5.23 12.90
CA ILE A 129 8.49 4.67 12.22
C ILE A 129 9.76 5.07 12.97
N ALA A 130 9.97 6.36 13.23
CA ALA A 130 11.19 6.87 13.85
C ALA A 130 11.40 6.30 15.27
N ASP A 131 10.36 6.26 16.09
CA ASP A 131 10.39 5.71 17.45
C ASP A 131 10.75 4.22 17.42
N SER A 132 10.14 3.46 16.51
CA SER A 132 10.40 2.02 16.35
C SER A 132 11.83 1.74 15.86
N LEU A 133 12.33 2.53 14.90
CA LEU A 133 13.71 2.42 14.42
C LEU A 133 14.72 2.78 15.52
N ASN A 134 14.48 3.85 16.27
CA ASN A 134 15.35 4.26 17.38
C ASN A 134 15.36 3.21 18.50
N LYS A 135 14.19 2.67 18.85
CA LYS A 135 14.08 1.56 19.80
C LYS A 135 14.87 0.35 19.32
N HIS A 136 14.68 -0.06 18.07
CA HIS A 136 15.40 -1.20 17.50
C HIS A 136 16.92 -0.97 17.49
N ARG A 137 17.38 0.24 17.16
CA ARG A 137 18.79 0.63 17.21
C ARG A 137 19.39 0.46 18.60
N SER A 138 18.65 0.84 19.64
CA SER A 138 19.12 0.77 21.03
C SER A 138 19.28 -0.66 21.54
N THR A 139 18.56 -1.62 20.94
CA THR A 139 18.56 -3.02 21.36
C THR A 139 19.35 -3.96 20.44
N SER A 140 19.80 -3.48 19.28
CA SER A 140 20.44 -4.30 18.25
C SER A 140 21.92 -3.93 18.06
N THR A 141 22.80 -4.91 17.95
CA THR A 141 24.26 -4.72 17.83
C THR A 141 24.75 -4.56 16.38
N GLY A 142 23.84 -4.36 15.42
CA GLY A 142 24.16 -4.32 13.98
C GLY A 142 23.33 -3.28 13.22
N PRO A 143 23.62 -3.09 11.91
CA PRO A 143 22.86 -2.16 11.08
C PRO A 143 21.40 -2.56 11.03
N ILE A 144 20.52 -1.56 11.07
CA ILE A 144 19.07 -1.80 11.04
C ILE A 144 18.68 -2.11 9.61
N LYS A 145 18.14 -3.32 9.41
CA LYS A 145 17.51 -3.70 8.15
C LYS A 145 16.00 -3.60 8.32
N TRP A 146 15.37 -2.74 7.53
CA TRP A 146 13.93 -2.49 7.68
C TRP A 146 13.23 -2.27 6.33
N SER A 147 11.95 -2.62 6.28
CA SER A 147 11.09 -2.51 5.09
C SER A 147 9.70 -2.01 5.47
N ILE A 148 8.91 -1.63 4.47
CA ILE A 148 7.50 -1.30 4.62
C ILE A 148 6.67 -2.14 3.65
N ILE A 149 5.53 -2.63 4.11
CA ILE A 149 4.42 -3.07 3.27
C ILE A 149 3.28 -2.05 3.45
N GLY A 150 2.96 -1.33 2.39
CA GLY A 150 1.83 -0.42 2.35
C GLY A 150 0.70 -1.04 1.52
N HIS A 151 -0.54 -0.86 1.95
CA HIS A 151 -1.71 -1.41 1.27
C HIS A 151 -2.72 -0.30 0.93
N SER A 152 -3.24 -0.27 -0.30
CA SER A 152 -4.31 0.66 -0.70
C SER A 152 -3.97 2.11 -0.30
N LEU A 153 -4.85 2.85 0.39
CA LEU A 153 -4.56 4.21 0.93
C LEU A 153 -3.22 4.31 1.68
N GLY A 154 -2.84 3.27 2.41
CA GLY A 154 -1.56 3.18 3.10
C GLY A 154 -0.35 3.33 2.18
N THR A 155 -0.49 3.06 0.88
CA THR A 155 0.58 3.30 -0.10
C THR A 155 0.82 4.79 -0.36
N ALA A 156 -0.23 5.61 -0.39
CA ALA A 156 -0.12 7.06 -0.49
C ALA A 156 0.44 7.66 0.80
N VAL A 157 -0.07 7.20 1.95
CA VAL A 157 0.42 7.59 3.28
C VAL A 157 1.91 7.28 3.43
N THR A 158 2.32 6.06 3.07
CA THR A 158 3.72 5.63 3.10
C THR A 158 4.58 6.50 2.21
N HIS A 159 4.16 6.74 0.97
CA HIS A 159 4.91 7.53 0.01
C HIS A 159 5.13 8.96 0.51
N ASP A 160 4.07 9.63 0.95
CA ASP A 160 4.16 11.00 1.45
C ASP A 160 5.02 11.09 2.72
N THR A 161 4.82 10.14 3.64
CA THR A 161 5.56 10.09 4.90
C THR A 161 7.06 9.89 4.66
N LEU A 162 7.44 8.92 3.83
CA LEU A 162 8.84 8.69 3.48
C LEU A 162 9.45 9.88 2.74
N HIS A 163 8.68 10.53 1.86
CA HIS A 163 9.14 11.75 1.22
C HIS A 163 9.51 12.78 2.28
N LEU A 164 8.62 13.08 3.23
CA LEU A 164 8.84 14.10 4.24
C LEU A 164 9.96 13.74 5.23
N MET A 165 10.00 12.50 5.71
CA MET A 165 11.04 12.04 6.67
C MET A 165 12.45 12.17 6.10
N PHE A 166 12.65 11.96 4.80
CA PHE A 166 13.98 12.05 4.18
C PHE A 166 14.27 13.42 3.55
N ALA A 167 13.47 14.45 3.86
CA ALA A 167 13.68 15.80 3.38
C ALA A 167 14.96 16.46 3.89
N LYS A 168 15.49 17.41 3.11
CA LYS A 168 16.66 18.19 3.52
C LYS A 168 16.38 19.09 4.72
N SER A 169 15.17 19.65 4.76
CA SER A 169 14.67 20.45 5.86
C SER A 169 13.65 19.63 6.62
N ALA A 170 13.88 19.39 7.92
CA ALA A 170 12.84 18.87 8.78
C ALA A 170 11.69 19.89 8.80
N THR A 171 10.46 19.43 8.61
CA THR A 171 9.33 20.18 9.14
C THR A 171 9.37 20.02 10.66
N ALA A 172 8.98 21.04 11.43
CA ALA A 172 9.12 21.03 12.89
C ALA A 172 8.51 19.77 13.55
N ASP A 173 7.49 19.19 12.90
CA ASP A 173 6.68 18.12 13.46
C ASP A 173 6.92 16.73 12.85
N ILE A 174 7.77 16.60 11.81
CA ILE A 174 8.12 15.30 11.21
C ILE A 174 9.57 14.95 11.52
N PRO A 175 9.82 13.85 12.26
CA PRO A 175 11.18 13.47 12.62
C PRO A 175 11.99 13.11 11.37
N PRO A 176 13.13 13.78 11.11
CA PRO A 176 13.93 13.49 9.93
C PRO A 176 14.66 12.15 10.10
N LEU A 177 14.80 11.41 9.01
CA LEU A 177 15.63 10.22 8.92
C LEU A 177 16.88 10.46 8.08
N SER A 178 18.01 10.01 8.63
CA SER A 178 19.27 9.95 7.91
C SER A 178 19.29 8.72 7.01
N VAL A 179 19.48 8.90 5.71
CA VAL A 179 19.64 7.76 4.77
C VAL A 179 20.86 6.90 5.14
N ARG A 180 21.91 7.51 5.72
CA ARG A 180 23.11 6.79 6.16
C ARG A 180 22.79 5.80 7.29
N ASP A 181 21.93 6.21 8.21
CA ASP A 181 21.68 5.46 9.44
C ASP A 181 20.40 4.60 9.35
N PHE A 182 19.47 4.99 8.46
CA PHE A 182 18.13 4.40 8.33
C PHE A 182 17.68 4.25 6.86
N SER A 183 18.56 3.89 5.92
CA SER A 183 18.14 3.61 4.53
C SER A 183 17.04 2.54 4.49
N LEU A 184 15.94 2.80 3.77
CA LEU A 184 14.86 1.83 3.61
C LEU A 184 15.33 0.66 2.73
N HIS A 185 15.10 -0.57 3.15
CA HIS A 185 15.51 -1.73 2.36
C HIS A 185 14.53 -2.03 1.23
N THR A 186 13.27 -2.32 1.58
CA THR A 186 12.22 -2.65 0.60
C THR A 186 10.95 -1.89 0.91
N TYR A 187 10.31 -1.34 -0.11
CA TYR A 187 8.93 -0.93 -0.07
C TYR A 187 8.10 -1.85 -0.96
N LEU A 188 7.17 -2.61 -0.37
CA LEU A 188 6.14 -3.35 -1.09
C LEU A 188 4.85 -2.53 -1.05
N ALA A 189 4.44 -1.97 -2.18
CA ALA A 189 3.19 -1.26 -2.33
C ALA A 189 2.14 -2.19 -2.95
N CYS A 190 1.24 -2.72 -2.14
CA CYS A 190 0.12 -3.55 -2.58
C CYS A 190 -1.11 -2.67 -2.84
N ALA A 191 -1.75 -2.86 -4.00
CA ALA A 191 -2.86 -2.04 -4.44
C ALA A 191 -2.53 -0.53 -4.43
N ASN A 192 -1.45 -0.16 -5.11
CA ASN A 192 -0.87 1.18 -5.00
C ASN A 192 -1.75 2.30 -5.60
N VAL A 193 -2.26 3.18 -4.74
CA VAL A 193 -3.08 4.35 -5.09
C VAL A 193 -2.33 5.67 -4.95
N SER A 194 -1.01 5.64 -4.72
CA SER A 194 -0.23 6.86 -4.46
C SER A 194 -0.36 7.89 -5.59
N ARG A 195 -0.32 7.45 -6.86
CA ARG A 195 -0.42 8.35 -8.02
C ARG A 195 -1.80 9.00 -8.13
N VAL A 196 -2.89 8.25 -7.95
CA VAL A 196 -4.22 8.85 -8.04
C VAL A 196 -4.42 9.89 -6.93
N LEU A 197 -3.90 9.64 -5.72
CA LEU A 197 -4.03 10.55 -4.59
C LEU A 197 -3.00 11.68 -4.55
N SER A 198 -1.94 11.63 -5.36
CA SER A 198 -0.96 12.73 -5.43
C SER A 198 -1.44 13.91 -6.26
N LYS A 199 -2.48 13.75 -7.09
CA LYS A 199 -3.05 14.84 -7.89
C LYS A 199 -3.69 15.89 -6.97
N GLY A 200 -3.08 17.07 -6.89
CA GLY A 200 -3.48 18.14 -5.98
C GLY A 200 -2.80 18.08 -4.59
N ASN A 201 -1.88 17.14 -4.40
CA ASN A 201 -1.01 17.05 -3.22
C ASN A 201 0.33 17.71 -3.56
N GLU A 202 0.99 18.31 -2.56
CA GLU A 202 2.28 18.97 -2.70
C GLU A 202 3.46 17.98 -2.93
N ILE A 203 3.24 16.68 -2.73
CA ILE A 203 4.26 15.63 -2.92
C ILE A 203 4.08 14.96 -4.29
N PRO A 204 4.98 15.23 -5.26
CA PRO A 204 4.86 14.67 -6.60
C PRO A 204 5.39 13.23 -6.64
N VAL A 205 4.53 12.26 -6.89
CA VAL A 205 4.87 10.82 -6.77
C VAL A 205 6.03 10.35 -7.64
N TYR A 206 6.19 10.88 -8.85
CA TYR A 206 7.26 10.46 -9.77
C TYR A 206 8.56 11.25 -9.64
N THR A 207 8.54 12.44 -9.07
CA THR A 207 9.76 13.24 -8.84
C THR A 207 10.14 13.28 -7.36
N SER A 208 9.45 12.50 -6.52
CA SER A 208 9.76 12.34 -5.11
C SER A 208 11.06 11.55 -4.92
N ARG A 209 11.62 11.66 -3.71
CA ARG A 209 12.73 10.83 -3.26
C ARG A 209 12.37 9.37 -2.94
N VAL A 210 11.08 9.02 -3.01
CA VAL A 210 10.57 7.67 -2.71
C VAL A 210 10.68 6.81 -3.96
N ARG A 211 11.93 6.48 -4.28
CA ARG A 211 12.32 5.63 -5.40
C ARG A 211 13.55 4.82 -5.03
N PRO A 212 13.75 3.66 -5.66
CA PRO A 212 14.90 2.82 -5.36
C PRO A 212 16.17 3.35 -6.03
N ALA A 213 17.33 3.02 -5.45
CA ALA A 213 18.65 3.22 -6.03
C ALA A 213 19.60 2.06 -5.66
N MET A 214 20.66 1.88 -6.45
CA MET A 214 21.74 0.94 -6.12
C MET A 214 22.38 1.23 -4.76
N THR A 215 22.60 2.52 -4.49
CA THR A 215 23.04 3.02 -3.19
C THR A 215 22.06 4.10 -2.76
N PRO A 216 21.22 3.85 -1.74
CA PRO A 216 20.26 4.83 -1.27
C PRO A 216 20.92 6.17 -0.93
N SER A 217 20.26 7.26 -1.33
CA SER A 217 20.68 8.63 -1.10
C SER A 217 19.48 9.50 -0.69
N ARG A 218 19.70 10.80 -0.46
CA ARG A 218 18.59 11.73 -0.14
C ARG A 218 17.58 11.91 -1.28
N ASP A 219 17.96 11.56 -2.50
CA ASP A 219 17.13 11.71 -3.70
C ASP A 219 16.52 10.37 -4.16
N ALA A 220 16.90 9.26 -3.53
CA ALA A 220 16.38 7.92 -3.75
C ALA A 220 16.61 7.06 -2.49
N VAL A 221 15.59 6.96 -1.63
CA VAL A 221 15.78 6.60 -0.21
C VAL A 221 15.77 5.10 0.08
N MET A 222 15.51 4.27 -0.93
CA MET A 222 15.35 2.82 -0.73
C MET A 222 16.19 1.96 -1.69
N ARG A 223 16.36 0.68 -1.38
CA ARG A 223 17.02 -0.27 -2.30
C ARG A 223 16.05 -0.93 -3.27
N TYR A 224 14.86 -1.30 -2.81
CA TYR A 224 13.88 -2.02 -3.62
C TYR A 224 12.49 -1.40 -3.51
N PHE A 225 11.82 -1.24 -4.64
CA PHE A 225 10.41 -0.88 -4.73
C PHE A 225 9.68 -1.96 -5.52
N LEU A 226 8.81 -2.69 -4.84
CA LEU A 226 7.92 -3.70 -5.42
C LEU A 226 6.50 -3.10 -5.50
N ASN A 227 5.99 -2.86 -6.70
CA ASN A 227 4.65 -2.34 -6.92
C ASN A 227 3.73 -3.49 -7.32
N ALA A 228 2.90 -3.99 -6.41
CA ALA A 228 2.01 -5.13 -6.66
C ALA A 228 0.58 -4.65 -6.90
N TRP A 229 0.00 -5.06 -8.02
CA TRP A 229 -1.37 -4.74 -8.38
C TRP A 229 -2.05 -5.93 -9.07
N ASN A 230 -3.36 -6.05 -8.88
CA ASN A 230 -4.15 -7.12 -9.48
C ASN A 230 -4.99 -6.51 -10.60
N MET A 231 -5.03 -7.18 -11.75
CA MET A 231 -5.81 -6.71 -12.89
C MET A 231 -7.30 -6.56 -12.58
N PHE A 232 -7.80 -7.33 -11.60
CA PHE A 232 -9.18 -7.33 -11.15
C PHE A 232 -9.41 -6.50 -9.87
N ASP A 233 -8.37 -5.88 -9.31
CA ASP A 233 -8.54 -4.93 -8.21
C ASP A 233 -8.95 -3.55 -8.75
N PRO A 234 -10.19 -3.10 -8.47
CA PRO A 234 -10.71 -1.83 -8.97
C PRO A 234 -9.91 -0.62 -8.51
N PHE A 235 -9.28 -0.66 -7.34
CA PHE A 235 -8.60 0.49 -6.75
C PHE A 235 -7.29 0.83 -7.46
N THR A 236 -6.72 -0.13 -8.20
CA THR A 236 -5.42 0.04 -8.87
C THR A 236 -5.52 0.59 -10.30
N ARG A 237 -6.74 0.66 -10.85
CA ARG A 237 -7.00 1.04 -12.24
C ARG A 237 -6.89 2.55 -12.46
N PRO A 238 -7.53 3.41 -11.64
CA PRO A 238 -7.51 4.85 -11.86
C PRO A 238 -6.11 5.39 -11.65
N SER A 239 -5.56 6.06 -12.66
CA SER A 239 -4.22 6.65 -12.58
C SER A 239 -3.22 5.72 -11.88
N ARG A 240 -3.03 4.51 -12.42
CA ARG A 240 -2.09 3.51 -11.90
C ARG A 240 -0.67 4.06 -11.78
N PHE A 241 0.06 3.67 -10.74
CA PHE A 241 1.49 3.96 -10.62
C PHE A 241 2.28 3.26 -11.74
N GLU A 242 2.72 4.05 -12.71
CA GLU A 242 3.42 3.62 -13.93
C GLU A 242 4.47 4.68 -14.26
N PRO A 243 5.64 4.63 -13.58
CA PRO A 243 6.69 5.61 -13.77
C PRO A 243 7.28 5.48 -15.18
N ALA A 244 7.75 6.60 -15.73
CA ALA A 244 8.44 6.61 -17.01
C ALA A 244 9.76 5.81 -16.93
N HIS A 245 10.28 5.40 -18.08
CA HIS A 245 11.51 4.59 -18.16
C HIS A 245 12.68 5.29 -17.44
N ASP A 246 12.82 6.61 -17.59
CA ASP A 246 13.87 7.47 -17.00
C ASP A 246 13.64 7.84 -15.52
N TRP A 247 12.63 7.28 -14.86
CA TRP A 247 12.37 7.52 -13.44
C TRP A 247 13.54 7.10 -12.52
N LEU A 248 14.29 6.08 -12.95
CA LEU A 248 15.48 5.57 -12.27
C LEU A 248 16.75 6.03 -13.00
N ASP A 249 17.83 6.23 -12.25
CA ASP A 249 19.15 6.46 -12.86
C ASP A 249 19.64 5.21 -13.63
N SER A 250 20.57 5.42 -14.57
CA SER A 250 21.06 4.35 -15.45
C SER A 250 21.72 3.20 -14.69
N ALA A 251 22.38 3.47 -13.57
CA ALA A 251 23.01 2.42 -12.75
C ALA A 251 21.97 1.53 -12.06
N THR A 252 20.87 2.12 -11.63
CA THR A 252 19.74 1.44 -10.98
C THR A 252 18.91 0.66 -11.99
N GLN A 253 18.73 1.19 -13.21
CA GLN A 253 18.10 0.46 -14.32
C GLN A 253 18.95 -0.75 -14.75
N ALA A 254 20.26 -0.57 -14.89
CA ALA A 254 21.20 -1.61 -15.33
C ALA A 254 21.56 -2.62 -14.24
N ALA A 255 20.99 -2.48 -13.04
CA ALA A 255 21.24 -3.40 -11.94
C ALA A 255 20.88 -4.82 -12.38
N ARG A 256 21.81 -5.77 -12.17
CA ARG A 256 21.57 -7.22 -12.41
C ARG A 256 20.28 -7.71 -11.75
N HIS A 257 19.91 -7.08 -10.65
CA HIS A 257 18.68 -7.34 -9.92
C HIS A 257 17.82 -6.10 -9.96
N ALA A 258 16.66 -6.20 -10.62
CA ALA A 258 15.74 -5.09 -10.80
C ALA A 258 15.39 -4.47 -9.44
N ARG A 259 15.70 -3.18 -9.29
CA ARG A 259 15.46 -2.41 -8.07
C ARG A 259 14.02 -1.90 -7.99
N PHE A 260 13.37 -1.72 -9.13
CA PHE A 260 11.93 -1.56 -9.26
C PHE A 260 11.33 -2.79 -9.94
N GLN A 261 10.22 -3.31 -9.43
CA GLN A 261 9.45 -4.37 -10.07
C GLN A 261 7.98 -3.98 -10.06
N ASP A 262 7.38 -3.90 -11.26
CA ASP A 262 5.93 -3.80 -11.42
C ASP A 262 5.34 -5.22 -11.52
N ILE A 263 4.67 -5.65 -10.46
CA ILE A 263 4.16 -7.00 -10.27
C ILE A 263 2.66 -6.99 -10.56
N LYS A 264 2.32 -7.38 -11.79
CA LYS A 264 0.93 -7.61 -12.20
C LYS A 264 0.51 -9.03 -11.85
N THR A 265 -0.62 -9.17 -11.16
CA THR A 265 -1.31 -10.46 -10.97
C THR A 265 -2.65 -10.48 -11.70
N THR A 266 -3.12 -11.66 -12.05
CA THR A 266 -4.43 -11.86 -12.73
C THR A 266 -5.29 -12.90 -12.06
N GLU A 267 -4.77 -13.60 -11.06
CA GLU A 267 -5.51 -14.62 -10.35
C GLU A 267 -6.52 -13.99 -9.38
N ILE A 268 -7.69 -14.61 -9.26
CA ILE A 268 -8.73 -14.30 -8.28
C ILE A 268 -8.86 -15.54 -7.40
N ARG A 269 -8.29 -15.50 -6.19
CA ARG A 269 -8.31 -16.65 -5.28
C ARG A 269 -9.40 -16.56 -4.20
N GLN A 270 -9.87 -15.33 -3.97
CA GLN A 270 -10.91 -14.98 -3.03
C GLN A 270 -11.72 -13.80 -3.59
N THR A 271 -12.97 -13.67 -3.15
CA THR A 271 -13.90 -12.63 -3.60
C THR A 271 -13.33 -11.22 -3.36
N ASN A 272 -12.72 -11.00 -2.18
CA ASN A 272 -12.06 -9.75 -1.88
C ASN A 272 -10.63 -9.71 -2.47
N VAL A 273 -10.56 -9.46 -3.78
CA VAL A 273 -9.29 -9.32 -4.52
C VAL A 273 -8.43 -8.13 -4.06
N HIS A 274 -9.04 -7.17 -3.36
CA HIS A 274 -8.36 -5.99 -2.82
C HIS A 274 -7.67 -6.27 -1.48
N ALA A 275 -8.00 -7.34 -0.76
CA ALA A 275 -7.41 -7.61 0.56
C ALA A 275 -5.88 -7.79 0.47
N LEU A 276 -5.16 -7.36 1.51
CA LEU A 276 -3.69 -7.47 1.54
C LEU A 276 -3.23 -8.93 1.47
N GLU A 277 -3.95 -9.84 2.11
CA GLU A 277 -3.69 -11.28 2.13
C GLU A 277 -3.70 -11.87 0.73
N HIS A 278 -4.64 -11.44 -0.13
CA HIS A 278 -4.72 -11.87 -1.54
C HIS A 278 -3.45 -11.56 -2.32
N TYR A 279 -2.83 -10.41 -2.04
CA TYR A 279 -1.54 -10.07 -2.62
C TYR A 279 -0.42 -10.94 -2.04
N LEU A 280 -0.39 -11.09 -0.72
CA LEU A 280 0.72 -11.75 -0.01
C LEU A 280 0.72 -13.27 -0.16
N GLU A 281 -0.41 -13.89 -0.53
CA GLU A 281 -0.46 -15.32 -0.86
C GLU A 281 0.05 -15.66 -2.26
N ASN A 282 0.07 -14.67 -3.17
CA ASN A 282 0.45 -14.88 -4.56
C ASN A 282 1.98 -14.98 -4.71
N PRO A 283 2.53 -16.12 -5.22
CA PRO A 283 3.97 -16.28 -5.42
C PRO A 283 4.63 -15.23 -6.31
N ALA A 284 3.88 -14.57 -7.20
CA ALA A 284 4.38 -13.45 -7.97
C ALA A 284 4.74 -12.23 -7.10
N VAL A 285 4.15 -12.11 -5.91
CA VAL A 285 4.35 -10.98 -4.97
C VAL A 285 5.30 -11.35 -3.84
N HIS A 286 5.04 -12.43 -3.09
CA HIS A 286 5.84 -12.74 -1.90
C HIS A 286 7.25 -13.24 -2.22
N ILE A 287 7.47 -13.88 -3.37
CA ILE A 287 8.82 -14.34 -3.76
C ILE A 287 9.74 -13.13 -4.01
N PRO A 288 9.38 -12.13 -4.84
CA PRO A 288 10.15 -10.89 -4.94
C PRO A 288 10.38 -10.21 -3.60
N PHE A 289 9.38 -10.20 -2.70
CA PHE A 289 9.52 -9.63 -1.37
C PHE A 289 10.60 -10.35 -0.54
N PHE A 290 10.58 -11.68 -0.46
CA PHE A 290 11.60 -12.45 0.28
C PHE A 290 12.99 -12.32 -0.34
N ARG A 291 13.09 -12.33 -1.67
CA ARG A 291 14.35 -12.12 -2.38
C ARG A 291 14.94 -10.73 -2.12
N ALA A 292 14.10 -9.69 -2.17
CA ALA A 292 14.50 -8.31 -1.90
C ALA A 292 14.93 -8.13 -0.44
N THR A 293 14.13 -8.58 0.51
CA THR A 293 14.44 -8.50 1.95
C THR A 293 15.62 -9.36 2.38
N CYS A 294 15.99 -10.39 1.63
CA CYS A 294 17.23 -11.16 1.85
C CYS A 294 18.45 -10.57 1.10
N ASP A 295 18.27 -9.59 0.21
CA ASP A 295 19.29 -9.15 -0.77
C ASP A 295 19.90 -10.33 -1.53
N ASN A 296 19.08 -11.35 -1.82
CA ASN A 296 19.50 -12.60 -2.42
C ASN A 296 18.40 -13.17 -3.34
N LEU A 297 18.55 -12.98 -4.65
CA LEU A 297 17.58 -13.50 -5.62
C LEU A 297 17.56 -15.04 -5.72
N SER A 298 18.63 -15.73 -5.33
CA SER A 298 18.70 -17.19 -5.40
C SER A 298 18.22 -17.88 -4.12
N ILE A 299 17.81 -17.12 -3.08
CA ILE A 299 17.31 -17.68 -1.82
C ILE A 299 16.08 -18.56 -2.03
N ILE A 300 15.29 -18.26 -3.06
CA ILE A 300 14.26 -19.13 -3.62
C ILE A 300 14.71 -19.44 -5.05
N SER A 301 14.98 -20.71 -5.32
CA SER A 301 15.41 -21.19 -6.63
C SER A 301 14.31 -21.04 -7.68
N LYS A 302 14.67 -21.07 -8.97
CA LYS A 302 13.66 -21.05 -10.04
C LYS A 302 12.72 -22.26 -9.99
N GLY A 303 13.23 -23.43 -9.57
CA GLY A 303 12.43 -24.63 -9.38
C GLY A 303 11.37 -24.48 -8.28
N GLU A 304 11.74 -23.89 -7.13
CA GLU A 304 10.79 -23.58 -6.05
C GLU A 304 9.76 -22.54 -6.49
N GLU A 305 10.18 -21.49 -7.21
CA GLU A 305 9.29 -20.48 -7.77
C GLU A 305 8.26 -21.08 -8.72
N THR A 306 8.69 -21.89 -9.69
CA THR A 306 7.79 -22.56 -10.64
C THR A 306 6.80 -23.50 -9.94
N LYS A 307 7.26 -24.28 -8.95
CA LYS A 307 6.39 -25.15 -8.16
C LYS A 307 5.34 -24.35 -7.38
N ALA A 308 5.74 -23.26 -6.74
CA ALA A 308 4.82 -22.40 -6.00
C ALA A 308 3.77 -21.77 -6.92
N GLN A 309 4.17 -21.26 -8.08
CA GLN A 309 3.26 -20.71 -9.08
C GLN A 309 2.26 -21.76 -9.60
N GLN A 310 2.71 -22.98 -9.87
CA GLN A 310 1.84 -24.08 -10.30
C GLN A 310 0.84 -24.48 -9.20
N ALA A 311 1.30 -24.61 -7.96
CA ALA A 311 0.44 -24.92 -6.81
C ALA A 311 -0.61 -23.83 -6.59
N TYR A 312 -0.21 -22.57 -6.69
CA TYR A 312 -1.11 -21.43 -6.55
C TYR A 312 -2.17 -21.42 -7.66
N ARG A 313 -1.78 -21.59 -8.93
CA ARG A 313 -2.74 -21.69 -10.05
C ARG A 313 -3.72 -22.84 -9.88
N LYS A 314 -3.25 -24.00 -9.40
CA LYS A 314 -4.14 -25.13 -9.10
C LYS A 314 -5.14 -24.78 -8.00
N ALA A 315 -4.72 -24.07 -6.96
CA ALA A 315 -5.60 -23.61 -5.89
C ALA A 315 -6.62 -22.57 -6.37
N VAL A 316 -6.23 -21.69 -7.30
CA VAL A 316 -7.13 -20.72 -7.96
C VAL A 316 -8.21 -21.45 -8.77
N ILE A 317 -7.83 -22.41 -9.62
CA ILE A 317 -8.79 -23.22 -10.38
C ILE A 317 -9.74 -23.98 -9.45
N ALA A 318 -9.22 -24.55 -8.36
CA ALA A 318 -10.05 -25.27 -7.40
C ALA A 318 -11.07 -24.36 -6.68
N ALA A 319 -10.79 -23.05 -6.56
CA ALA A 319 -11.68 -22.09 -5.94
C ALA A 319 -12.98 -21.84 -6.71
N HIS A 320 -13.01 -22.11 -8.03
CA HIS A 320 -14.17 -21.93 -8.91
C HIS A 320 -14.82 -20.53 -8.84
N LEU A 321 -14.02 -19.47 -8.89
CA LEU A 321 -14.48 -18.07 -8.84
C LEU A 321 -14.67 -17.43 -10.24
N ASP A 322 -15.14 -18.22 -11.21
CA ASP A 322 -15.25 -17.77 -12.61
C ASP A 322 -16.36 -16.72 -12.80
N GLY A 323 -17.42 -16.75 -11.97
CA GLY A 323 -18.52 -15.77 -12.01
C GLY A 323 -18.07 -14.40 -11.50
N GLU A 324 -17.37 -14.38 -10.38
CA GLU A 324 -16.81 -13.19 -9.74
C GLU A 324 -15.78 -12.51 -10.64
N ALA A 325 -15.01 -13.29 -11.40
CA ALA A 325 -14.06 -12.78 -12.38
C ALA A 325 -14.76 -11.96 -13.48
N GLU A 326 -15.92 -12.41 -13.95
CA GLU A 326 -16.68 -11.74 -14.99
C GLU A 326 -17.38 -10.48 -14.44
N GLU A 327 -17.95 -10.55 -13.24
CA GLU A 327 -18.52 -9.37 -12.57
C GLU A 327 -17.46 -8.27 -12.35
N LEU A 328 -16.26 -8.66 -11.91
CA LEU A 328 -15.13 -7.75 -11.74
C LEU A 328 -14.64 -7.16 -13.07
N ARG A 329 -14.61 -7.96 -14.14
CA ARG A 329 -14.29 -7.45 -15.49
C ARG A 329 -15.29 -6.41 -15.94
N GLN A 330 -16.58 -6.72 -15.84
CA GLN A 330 -17.64 -5.79 -16.22
C GLN A 330 -17.62 -4.52 -15.36
N LEU A 331 -17.27 -4.64 -14.08
CA LEU A 331 -17.06 -3.47 -13.22
C LEU A 331 -15.92 -2.60 -13.75
N ILE A 332 -14.78 -3.21 -14.09
CA ILE A 332 -13.59 -2.48 -14.56
C ILE A 332 -13.78 -1.89 -15.95
N GLU A 333 -14.48 -2.57 -16.86
CA GLU A 333 -14.75 -2.05 -18.21
C GLU A 333 -15.67 -0.82 -18.18
N ARG A 334 -16.53 -0.71 -17.17
CA ARG A 334 -17.41 0.45 -16.97
C ARG A 334 -16.68 1.70 -16.43
N HIS A 335 -15.48 1.55 -15.88
CA HIS A 335 -14.79 2.61 -15.11
C HIS A 335 -13.28 2.67 -15.43
N GLY A 336 -12.81 3.78 -16.00
CA GLY A 336 -11.48 3.83 -16.63
C GLY A 336 -10.57 5.04 -16.32
N GLY A 337 -10.94 5.95 -15.42
CA GLY A 337 -10.33 7.28 -15.35
C GLY A 337 -9.75 7.73 -14.00
N GLU A 338 -10.32 8.80 -13.45
CA GLU A 338 -9.76 9.68 -12.41
C GLU A 338 -10.26 9.29 -11.00
N LEU A 339 -10.15 10.16 -9.99
CA LEU A 339 -10.60 9.86 -8.62
C LEU A 339 -12.07 9.44 -8.55
N GLU A 340 -12.91 10.05 -9.39
CA GLU A 340 -14.35 9.77 -9.49
C GLU A 340 -14.61 8.28 -9.81
N ASP A 341 -13.77 7.69 -10.66
CA ASP A 341 -13.82 6.27 -10.99
C ASP A 341 -13.33 5.40 -9.84
N LEU A 342 -12.30 5.84 -9.10
CA LEU A 342 -11.84 5.14 -7.88
C LEU A 342 -12.98 4.96 -6.88
N LEU A 343 -13.72 6.04 -6.60
CA LEU A 343 -14.80 6.01 -5.62
C LEU A 343 -16.01 5.22 -6.13
N SER A 344 -16.35 5.38 -7.41
CA SER A 344 -17.47 4.67 -8.03
C SER A 344 -17.21 3.16 -8.10
N MET A 345 -15.99 2.75 -8.47
CA MET A 345 -15.60 1.35 -8.48
C MET A 345 -15.52 0.77 -7.08
N GLY A 346 -14.93 1.51 -6.13
CA GLY A 346 -14.86 1.06 -4.74
C GLY A 346 -16.24 0.77 -4.15
N TYR A 347 -17.21 1.65 -4.41
CA TYR A 347 -18.60 1.45 -4.00
C TYR A 347 -19.24 0.22 -4.65
N SER A 348 -19.10 0.08 -5.96
CA SER A 348 -19.70 -1.04 -6.69
C SER A 348 -19.08 -2.38 -6.28
N PHE A 349 -17.76 -2.40 -6.05
CA PHE A 349 -17.05 -3.56 -5.54
C PHE A 349 -17.49 -3.91 -4.12
N HIS A 350 -17.66 -2.93 -3.24
CA HIS A 350 -18.16 -3.18 -1.90
C HIS A 350 -19.56 -3.81 -1.91
N ASN A 351 -20.49 -3.27 -2.69
CA ASN A 351 -21.82 -3.86 -2.83
C ASN A 351 -21.78 -5.28 -3.37
N MET A 352 -20.89 -5.55 -4.35
CA MET A 352 -20.68 -6.91 -4.88
C MET A 352 -20.22 -7.87 -3.76
N LEU A 353 -19.29 -7.43 -2.90
CA LEU A 353 -18.85 -8.24 -1.76
C LEU A 353 -20.00 -8.50 -0.76
N GLU A 354 -20.84 -7.51 -0.46
CA GLU A 354 -22.00 -7.68 0.43
C GLU A 354 -23.04 -8.64 -0.14
N THR A 355 -23.23 -8.68 -1.46
CA THR A 355 -24.17 -9.63 -2.09
C THR A 355 -23.67 -11.07 -2.12
N LEU A 356 -22.35 -11.27 -2.01
CA LEU A 356 -21.71 -12.59 -2.07
C LEU A 356 -21.43 -13.19 -0.69
N SER A 357 -21.53 -12.40 0.38
CA SER A 357 -21.43 -12.83 1.80
C SER A 357 -22.78 -13.24 2.37
#